data_AF-A0A7V4SXM4-F1
#
_entry.id   AF-A0A7V4SXM4-F1
#
_cell.length_a   1.000
_cell.length_b   1.000
_cell.length_c   1.000
_cell.angle_alpha   90.00
_cell.angle_beta   90.00
_cell.angle_gamma   90.00
#
_symmetry.space_group_name_H-M   'P 1'
#
loop_
_entity.id
_entity.type
_entity.pdbx_description
1 polymer ?
#
loop_
_entity_poly.entity_id
_entity_poly.type
_entity_poly.pdbx_seq_one_letter_code
_entity_poly.pdbx_strand_id
1 'polypeptide(L)'
;MKRLMIMLVLLDNALAHFIKSWFPKKWKITGKCRQCGNCCREIYLKITPAQLQSPLFTNLAIRWISWLFDFNLLRIDYENHYLIFNCQHLTSEGKCNHYFWRPNICRNYPLVDYFEKPKLLPGCGFKAELNHS
;
A
#
# COMPACT_ATOMS: atom_id res chain seq x y z
N MET A 1 18.82 9.85 8.48
CA MET A 1 18.59 8.50 7.91
C MET A 1 17.21 8.32 7.29
N LYS A 2 16.08 8.52 8.00
CA LYS A 2 14.70 8.32 7.46
C LYS A 2 14.46 9.06 6.13
N ARG A 3 14.88 10.33 6.02
CA ARG A 3 14.74 11.15 4.79
C ARG A 3 15.51 10.59 3.57
N LEU A 4 16.73 10.07 3.78
CA LEU A 4 17.55 9.51 2.70
C LEU A 4 16.94 8.21 2.15
N MET A 5 16.44 7.33 3.04
CA MET A 5 15.73 6.12 2.62
C MET A 5 14.43 6.44 1.89
N ILE A 6 13.68 7.44 2.34
CA ILE A 6 12.48 7.91 1.64
C ILE A 6 12.84 8.39 0.22
N MET A 7 13.94 9.11 0.06
CA MET A 7 14.41 9.55 -1.26
C MET A 7 14.78 8.38 -2.18
N LEU A 8 15.44 7.35 -1.67
CA LEU A 8 15.76 6.13 -2.44
C LEU A 8 14.49 5.38 -2.86
N VAL A 9 13.53 5.21 -1.94
CA VAL A 9 12.23 4.58 -2.25
C VAL A 9 11.44 5.41 -3.27
N LEU A 10 11.53 6.74 -3.22
CA LEU A 10 10.92 7.63 -4.21
C LEU A 10 11.56 7.45 -5.59
N LEU A 11 12.89 7.31 -5.66
CA LEU A 11 13.66 7.07 -6.88
C LEU A 11 13.29 5.73 -7.53
N ASP A 12 13.28 4.64 -6.76
CA ASP A 12 12.86 3.31 -7.26
C ASP A 12 11.43 3.34 -7.81
N ASN A 13 10.54 4.07 -7.13
CA ASN A 13 9.14 4.19 -7.55
C ASN A 13 9.00 5.05 -8.82
N ALA A 14 9.82 6.08 -8.98
CA ALA A 14 9.87 6.88 -10.20
C ALA A 14 10.36 6.03 -11.40
N LEU A 15 11.40 5.21 -11.18
CA LEU A 15 11.91 4.28 -12.18
C LEU A 15 10.85 3.23 -12.55
N ALA A 16 10.20 2.63 -11.55
CA ALA A 16 9.11 1.71 -11.77
C ALA A 16 7.97 2.39 -12.54
N HIS A 17 7.56 3.60 -12.17
CA HIS A 17 6.52 4.34 -12.89
C HIS A 17 6.88 4.57 -14.35
N PHE A 18 8.14 4.93 -14.64
CA PHE A 18 8.64 5.15 -16.00
C PHE A 18 8.55 3.87 -16.85
N ILE A 19 9.03 2.74 -16.33
CA ILE A 19 8.93 1.43 -16.99
C ILE A 19 7.47 1.02 -17.17
N LYS A 20 6.65 1.20 -16.12
CA LYS A 20 5.23 0.84 -16.12
C LYS A 20 4.39 1.68 -17.08
N SER A 21 4.85 2.88 -17.44
CA SER A 21 4.20 3.77 -18.40
C SER A 21 4.34 3.29 -19.84
N TRP A 22 5.27 2.38 -20.12
CA TRP A 22 5.53 1.84 -21.45
C TRP A 22 4.63 0.65 -21.81
N PHE A 23 3.98 0.03 -20.83
CA PHE A 23 3.04 -1.08 -21.04
C PHE A 23 1.58 -0.58 -21.05
N PRO A 24 0.75 -1.02 -22.01
CA PRO A 24 -0.66 -0.65 -22.06
C PRO A 24 -1.38 -1.18 -20.81
N LYS A 25 -2.12 -0.30 -20.13
CA LYS A 25 -2.91 -0.66 -18.94
C LYS A 25 -4.32 -1.03 -19.37
N LYS A 26 -4.76 -2.25 -19.05
CA LYS A 26 -6.13 -2.73 -19.32
C LYS A 26 -7.20 -1.99 -18.52
N TRP A 27 -6.85 -1.49 -17.33
CA TRP A 27 -7.75 -0.80 -16.42
C TRP A 27 -7.28 0.63 -16.16
N LYS A 28 -8.22 1.57 -16.25
CA LYS A 28 -8.03 2.98 -15.88
C LYS A 28 -8.69 3.23 -14.53
N ILE A 29 -7.94 3.85 -13.62
CA ILE A 29 -8.48 4.31 -12.35
C ILE A 29 -8.99 5.74 -12.51
N THR A 30 -10.25 5.96 -12.15
CA THR A 30 -10.90 7.27 -12.12
C THR A 30 -11.36 7.58 -10.69
N GLY A 31 -11.77 8.83 -10.45
CA GLY A 31 -12.22 9.28 -9.14
C GLY A 31 -11.08 9.74 -8.21
N LYS A 32 -11.42 9.89 -6.92
CA LYS A 32 -10.48 10.40 -5.90
C LYS A 32 -10.74 9.76 -4.55
N CYS A 33 -9.71 9.70 -3.71
CA CYS A 33 -9.88 9.27 -2.33
C CYS A 33 -10.85 10.19 -1.59
N ARG A 34 -11.82 9.59 -0.87
CA ARG A 34 -12.82 10.27 -0.03
C ARG A 34 -12.42 10.31 1.44
N GLN A 35 -11.19 9.91 1.77
CA GLN A 35 -10.71 9.77 3.15
C GLN A 35 -11.64 8.91 4.04
N CYS A 36 -12.24 7.85 3.48
CA CYS A 36 -13.11 6.93 4.23
C CYS A 36 -12.37 6.08 5.29
N GLY A 37 -11.04 6.14 5.33
CA GLY A 37 -10.19 5.43 6.29
C GLY A 37 -10.18 3.91 6.17
N ASN A 38 -10.99 3.31 5.29
CA ASN A 38 -11.13 1.87 5.22
C ASN A 38 -9.81 1.17 4.84
N CYS A 39 -9.03 1.77 3.93
CA CYS A 39 -7.69 1.29 3.59
C CYS A 39 -6.65 1.43 4.72
N CYS A 40 -6.93 2.24 5.76
CA CYS A 40 -6.04 2.43 6.90
C CYS A 40 -6.32 1.43 8.04
N ARG A 41 -7.46 0.75 8.01
CA ARG A 41 -7.86 -0.22 9.05
C ARG A 41 -7.08 -1.51 8.94
N GLU A 42 -7.01 -2.07 7.74
CA GLU A 42 -6.26 -3.28 7.45
C GLU A 42 -5.45 -3.12 6.15
N ILE A 43 -4.14 -3.08 6.29
CA ILE A 43 -3.17 -2.94 5.21
C ILE A 43 -2.48 -4.29 5.06
N TYR A 44 -2.78 -4.97 3.96
CA TYR A 44 -2.22 -6.28 3.63
C TYR A 44 -0.93 -6.09 2.85
N LEU A 45 0.19 -6.47 3.45
CA LEU A 45 1.50 -6.48 2.80
C LEU A 45 1.95 -7.91 2.56
N LYS A 46 2.10 -8.28 1.28
CA LYS A 46 2.55 -9.62 0.90
C LYS A 46 4.01 -9.81 1.34
N ILE A 47 4.29 -10.93 1.97
CA ILE A 47 5.63 -11.35 2.37
C ILE A 47 5.92 -12.70 1.71
N THR A 48 7.20 -12.98 1.41
CA THR A 48 7.55 -14.26 0.80
C THR A 48 7.56 -15.39 1.86
N PRO A 49 7.24 -16.64 1.48
CA PRO A 49 7.28 -17.77 2.41
C PRO A 49 8.66 -17.95 3.07
N ALA A 50 9.73 -17.76 2.28
CA ALA A 50 11.10 -17.84 2.78
C ALA A 50 11.40 -16.81 3.88
N GLN A 51 10.86 -15.59 3.77
CA GLN A 51 11.00 -14.57 4.81
C GLN A 51 10.20 -14.91 6.07
N LEU A 52 8.99 -15.48 5.91
CA LEU A 52 8.14 -15.91 7.03
C LEU A 52 8.75 -17.04 7.85
N GLN A 53 9.54 -17.93 7.23
CA GLN A 53 10.20 -19.04 7.93
C GLN A 53 11.28 -18.57 8.93
N SER A 54 11.80 -17.34 8.78
CA SER A 54 12.79 -16.80 9.71
C SER A 54 12.18 -15.74 10.63
N PRO A 55 12.07 -16.02 11.94
CA PRO A 55 11.54 -15.07 12.91
C PRO A 55 12.36 -13.77 12.99
N LEU A 56 13.68 -13.86 12.79
CA LEU A 56 14.56 -12.68 12.81
C LEU A 56 14.26 -11.75 11.63
N PHE A 57 14.18 -12.28 10.41
CA PHE A 57 13.87 -11.48 9.22
C PHE A 57 12.45 -10.91 9.29
N THR A 58 11.48 -11.73 9.71
CA THR A 58 10.09 -11.29 9.87
C THR A 58 9.99 -10.15 10.88
N ASN A 59 10.58 -10.29 12.07
CA ASN A 59 10.58 -9.24 13.09
C ASN A 59 11.31 -7.97 12.63
N LEU A 60 12.42 -8.11 11.91
CA LEU A 60 13.14 -6.97 11.34
C LEU A 60 12.28 -6.23 10.31
N ALA A 61 11.62 -6.97 9.41
CA ALA A 61 10.73 -6.41 8.40
C ALA A 61 9.55 -5.67 9.04
N ILE A 62 8.89 -6.29 10.03
CA ILE A 62 7.80 -5.67 10.79
C ILE A 62 8.27 -4.37 11.44
N ARG A 63 9.37 -4.40 12.19
CA ARG A 63 9.93 -3.20 12.85
C ARG A 63 10.26 -2.11 11.84
N TRP A 64 10.86 -2.48 10.71
CA TRP A 64 11.24 -1.52 9.67
C TRP A 64 10.01 -0.88 9.01
N ILE A 65 9.00 -1.68 8.63
CA ILE A 65 7.73 -1.21 8.05
C ILE A 65 7.01 -0.30 9.05
N SER A 66 6.88 -0.75 10.30
CA SER A 66 6.25 0.01 11.37
C SER A 66 6.92 1.37 11.58
N TRP A 67 8.25 1.41 11.61
CA TRP A 67 9.00 2.65 11.79
C TRP A 67 8.95 3.58 10.56
N LEU A 68 8.95 3.02 9.35
CA LEU A 68 8.98 3.80 8.13
C LEU A 68 7.62 4.46 7.84
N PHE A 69 6.52 3.73 8.05
CA PHE A 69 5.16 4.14 7.67
C PHE A 69 4.23 4.47 8.83
N ASP A 70 4.71 4.36 10.07
CA ASP A 70 3.93 4.54 11.30
C ASP A 70 2.72 3.57 11.36
N PHE A 71 3.01 2.30 11.08
CA PHE A 71 2.04 1.21 11.06
C PHE A 71 2.19 0.31 12.29
N ASN A 72 1.08 -0.19 12.85
CA ASN A 72 1.15 -1.25 13.86
C ASN A 72 0.74 -2.57 13.25
N LEU A 73 1.50 -3.62 13.56
CA LEU A 73 1.12 -4.97 13.19
C LEU A 73 -0.17 -5.35 13.93
N LEU A 74 -1.19 -5.77 13.19
CA LEU A 74 -2.40 -6.36 13.73
C LEU A 74 -2.24 -7.87 13.88
N ARG A 75 -1.86 -8.54 12.79
CA ARG A 75 -1.70 -9.99 12.74
C ARG A 75 -0.85 -10.42 11.55
N ILE A 76 -0.41 -11.67 11.59
CA ILE A 76 0.28 -12.33 10.48
C ILE A 76 -0.64 -13.44 9.96
N ASP A 77 -0.91 -13.41 8.66
CA ASP A 77 -1.60 -14.48 7.95
C ASP A 77 -0.54 -15.40 7.34
N TYR A 78 -0.29 -16.53 7.99
CA TYR A 78 0.70 -17.52 7.54
C TYR A 78 0.22 -18.35 6.35
N GLU A 79 -1.09 -18.52 6.18
CA GLU A 79 -1.66 -19.33 5.09
C GLU A 79 -1.51 -18.59 3.76
N ASN A 80 -1.88 -17.32 3.75
CA ASN A 80 -1.85 -16.47 2.56
C ASN A 80 -0.58 -15.62 2.46
N HIS A 81 0.32 -15.73 3.44
CA HIS A 81 1.61 -15.05 3.50
C HIS A 81 1.48 -13.50 3.48
N TYR A 82 0.65 -12.96 4.38
CA TYR A 82 0.46 -11.51 4.54
C TYR A 82 0.84 -11.04 5.95
N LEU A 83 1.52 -9.90 6.01
CA LEU A 83 1.61 -9.09 7.21
C LEU A 83 0.48 -8.06 7.17
N ILE A 84 -0.37 -8.06 8.20
CA ILE A 84 -1.56 -7.21 8.24
C ILE A 84 -1.33 -6.13 9.28
N PHE A 85 -1.38 -4.87 8.83
CA PHE A 85 -1.11 -3.70 9.65
C PHE A 85 -2.32 -2.77 9.77
N ASN A 86 -2.37 -1.95 10.81
CA ASN A 86 -3.17 -0.74 10.86
C ASN A 86 -2.28 0.50 10.76
N CYS A 87 -2.87 1.63 10.34
CA CYS A 87 -2.19 2.92 10.30
C CYS A 87 -2.42 3.69 11.60
N GLN A 88 -1.35 4.19 12.24
CA GLN A 88 -1.46 5.03 13.44
C GLN A 88 -2.13 6.38 13.18
N HIS A 89 -2.14 6.84 11.93
CA HIS A 89 -2.73 8.13 11.54
C HIS A 89 -4.24 8.06 11.26
N LEU A 90 -4.89 6.92 11.53
CA LEU A 90 -6.35 6.78 11.43
C LEU A 90 -7.02 7.40 12.66
N THR A 91 -7.90 8.38 12.45
CA THR A 91 -8.66 9.02 13.53
C THR A 91 -9.86 8.17 13.96
N SER A 92 -10.41 8.46 15.14
CA SER A 92 -11.66 7.88 15.63
C SER A 92 -12.85 8.15 14.71
N GLU A 93 -12.85 9.29 13.99
CA GLU A 93 -13.84 9.61 12.94
C GLU A 93 -13.70 8.74 11.68
N GLY A 94 -12.68 7.88 11.60
CA GLY A 94 -12.42 7.04 10.43
C GLY A 94 -11.77 7.81 9.27
N LYS A 95 -11.08 8.92 9.53
CA LYS A 95 -10.35 9.70 8.52
C LYS A 95 -8.85 9.58 8.71
N CYS A 96 -8.09 9.81 7.64
CA CYS A 96 -6.63 9.90 7.74
C CYS A 96 -6.22 11.30 8.18
N ASN A 97 -5.63 11.43 9.37
CA ASN A 97 -5.12 12.71 9.89
C ASN A 97 -3.94 13.22 9.05
N HIS A 98 -3.11 12.31 8.55
CA HIS A 98 -1.88 12.63 7.85
C HIS A 98 -2.02 12.57 6.32
N TYR A 99 -3.18 12.97 5.79
CA TYR A 99 -3.51 12.73 4.38
C TYR A 99 -2.52 13.41 3.42
N PHE A 100 -2.06 14.63 3.69
CA PHE A 100 -1.15 15.35 2.80
C PHE A 100 0.21 14.65 2.67
N TRP A 101 0.84 14.31 3.80
CA TRP A 101 2.14 13.62 3.83
C TRP A 101 2.05 12.09 3.85
N ARG A 102 0.89 11.54 3.50
CA ARG A 102 0.69 10.08 3.47
C ARG A 102 1.80 9.40 2.66
N PRO A 103 2.28 8.24 3.11
CA PRO A 103 3.38 7.55 2.42
C PRO A 103 2.94 7.07 1.04
N ASN A 104 3.92 6.78 0.19
CA ASN A 104 3.67 6.38 -1.20
C ASN A 104 2.77 5.16 -1.33
N ILE A 105 2.86 4.21 -0.40
CA ILE A 105 1.98 3.04 -0.38
C ILE A 105 0.50 3.43 -0.29
N CYS A 106 0.17 4.46 0.51
CA CYS A 106 -1.18 5.00 0.62
C CYS A 106 -1.54 5.91 -0.57
N ARG A 107 -0.56 6.62 -1.14
CA ARG A 107 -0.78 7.51 -2.30
C ARG A 107 -1.03 6.75 -3.59
N ASN A 108 -0.39 5.60 -3.76
CA ASN A 108 -0.49 4.75 -4.94
C ASN A 108 -1.66 3.76 -4.87
N TYR A 109 -2.43 3.74 -3.79
CA TYR A 109 -3.67 2.98 -3.72
C TYR A 109 -4.78 3.66 -4.55
N PRO A 110 -5.56 2.92 -5.34
CA PRO A 110 -5.55 1.46 -5.51
C PRO A 110 -4.41 1.00 -6.44
N LEU A 111 -3.73 -0.08 -6.04
CA LEU A 111 -2.74 -0.72 -6.90
C LEU A 111 -3.46 -1.37 -8.08
N VAL A 112 -3.16 -0.89 -9.29
CA VAL A 112 -3.68 -1.45 -10.53
C VAL A 112 -2.73 -2.53 -10.98
N ASP A 113 -3.23 -3.76 -11.03
CA ASP A 113 -2.52 -4.84 -11.69
C ASP A 113 -2.72 -4.73 -13.22
N TYR A 114 -1.77 -5.23 -13.98
CA TYR A 114 -1.80 -5.24 -15.44
C TYR A 114 -2.94 -6.11 -15.99
N PHE A 115 -3.27 -7.18 -15.26
CA PHE A 115 -4.17 -8.22 -15.74
C PHE A 115 -5.49 -8.26 -14.98
N GLU A 116 -5.48 -8.04 -13.66
CA GLU A 116 -6.66 -8.14 -12.80
C GLU A 116 -7.37 -6.81 -12.55
N LYS A 117 -8.70 -6.88 -12.40
CA LYS A 117 -9.50 -5.72 -11.98
C LYS A 117 -9.12 -5.37 -10.53
N PRO A 118 -8.70 -4.12 -10.25
CA PRO A 118 -8.31 -3.74 -8.90
C PRO A 118 -9.51 -3.84 -7.94
N LYS A 119 -9.29 -4.53 -6.82
CA LYS A 119 -10.29 -4.68 -5.76
C LYS A 119 -10.35 -3.39 -4.94
N LEU A 120 -11.48 -2.69 -5.03
CA LEU A 120 -11.72 -1.45 -4.30
C LEU A 120 -12.45 -1.76 -3.01
N LEU A 121 -12.02 -1.14 -1.91
CA LEU A 121 -12.67 -1.30 -0.62
C LEU A 121 -14.04 -0.60 -0.58
N PRO A 122 -14.98 -1.09 0.25
CA PRO A 122 -16.24 -0.41 0.48
C PRO A 122 -16.05 1.06 0.89
N GLY A 123 -16.89 1.94 0.33
CA GLY A 123 -16.81 3.39 0.58
C GLY A 123 -15.66 4.11 -0.13
N CYS A 124 -14.82 3.41 -0.90
CA CYS A 124 -13.76 4.02 -1.69
C CYS A 124 -14.35 4.92 -2.79
N GLY A 125 -13.73 6.09 -3.01
CA GLY A 125 -14.15 7.03 -4.06
C GLY A 125 -13.48 6.83 -5.42
N PHE A 126 -12.55 5.88 -5.52
CA PHE A 126 -11.97 5.47 -6.78
C PHE A 126 -12.92 4.54 -7.53
N LYS A 127 -12.77 4.47 -8.84
CA LYS A 127 -13.47 3.53 -9.73
C LYS A 127 -12.45 2.93 -10.70
N ALA A 128 -12.72 1.71 -11.14
CA ALA A 128 -11.91 0.98 -12.10
C ALA A 128 -12.74 0.70 -13.34
N GLU A 129 -12.31 1.28 -14.46
CA GLU A 129 -12.98 1.23 -15.77
C GLU A 129 -12.06 0.55 -16.77
N LEU A 130 -12.64 -0.17 -17.75
CA LEU A 130 -11.85 -0.76 -18.83
C LEU A 130 -11.27 0.36 -19.69
N ASN A 131 -9.99 0.23 -20.03
CA ASN A 131 -9.35 1.11 -20.98
C ASN A 131 -9.72 0.61 -22.39
N HIS A 132 -10.74 1.23 -22.99
CA HIS A 132 -11.09 1.02 -24.40
C HIS A 132 -10.16 1.86 -25.27
N SER A 133 -8.89 1.46 -25.35
CA SER A 133 -7.90 2.05 -26.25
C SER A 133 -7.51 1.04 -27.31
#